data_AF-A0A955WNU6-F1
#
_entry.id   AF-A0A955WNU6-F1
#
_cell.length_a   1.000
_cell.length_b   1.000
_cell.length_c   1.000
_cell.angle_alpha   90.00
_cell.angle_beta   90.00
_cell.angle_gamma   90.00
#
_symmetry.space_group_name_H-M   'P 1'
#
loop_
_entity.id
_entity.type
_entity.pdbx_description
1 polymer ?
#
loop_
_entity_poly.entity_id
_entity_poly.type
_entity_poly.pdbx_seq_one_letter_code
_entity_poly.pdbx_strand_id
1 'polypeptide(L)'
;MAVQIVLLRGINVGGHRKVPMADLRAMCAGEGFGAVATHVQSGNVVFIAQSSAEETQRVVEAAIERTFGFPVDVVVVDKADWKTLIDQNPLPEQAAAEPKRTMLALAKGPLPIDLV
;
A
#
# COMPACT_ATOMS: atom_id res chain seq x y z
N MET A 1 -13.06 -11.56 -5.09
CA MET A 1 -11.71 -11.63 -5.68
C MET A 1 -11.43 -10.32 -6.38
N ALA A 2 -10.50 -9.52 -5.87
CA ALA A 2 -10.16 -8.19 -6.37
C ALA A 2 -8.64 -8.01 -6.47
N VAL A 3 -8.21 -7.13 -7.37
CA VAL A 3 -6.82 -6.65 -7.40
C VAL A 3 -6.70 -5.55 -6.36
N GLN A 4 -5.78 -5.72 -5.41
CA GLN A 4 -5.55 -4.79 -4.31
C GLN A 4 -4.14 -4.18 -4.41
N ILE A 5 -4.07 -2.88 -4.15
CA ILE A 5 -2.84 -2.12 -3.99
C ILE A 5 -2.58 -1.98 -2.49
N VAL A 6 -1.39 -2.38 -2.05
CA VAL A 6 -0.97 -2.38 -0.65
C VAL A 6 0.24 -1.48 -0.50
N LEU A 7 0.11 -0.45 0.33
CA LEU A 7 1.10 0.61 0.51
C LEU A 7 1.67 0.54 1.93
N LEU A 8 2.94 0.17 2.05
CA LEU A 8 3.66 0.13 3.33
C LEU A 8 4.28 1.50 3.63
N ARG A 9 4.21 1.94 4.89
CA ARG A 9 4.81 3.22 5.31
C ARG A 9 6.14 3.04 6.04
N GLY A 10 7.14 3.81 5.62
CA GLY A 10 8.37 4.02 6.41
C GLY A 10 9.28 2.79 6.51
N ILE A 11 9.34 1.97 5.47
CA ILE A 11 10.29 0.86 5.35
C ILE A 11 11.51 1.27 4.53
N ASN A 12 12.66 0.61 4.73
CA ASN A 12 13.90 0.81 3.96
C ASN A 12 14.44 2.25 3.97
N VAL A 13 14.06 3.08 4.94
CA VAL A 13 14.52 4.47 5.07
C VAL A 13 15.58 4.59 6.16
N GLY A 14 16.67 5.34 5.88
CA GLY A 14 17.73 5.59 6.85
C GLY A 14 18.46 4.35 7.37
N GLY A 15 18.40 3.21 6.66
CA GLY A 15 18.97 1.93 7.10
C GLY A 15 18.13 1.19 8.15
N HIS A 16 16.96 1.70 8.53
CA HIS A 16 16.05 1.08 9.48
C HIS A 16 14.91 0.35 8.76
N ARG A 17 14.22 -0.54 9.50
CA ARG A 17 13.03 -1.28 9.03
C ARG A 17 13.26 -1.94 7.66
N LYS A 18 14.29 -2.78 7.59
CA LYS A 18 14.72 -3.45 6.36
C LYS A 18 13.70 -4.51 5.96
N VAL A 19 13.13 -4.35 4.76
CA VAL A 19 12.17 -5.26 4.16
C VAL A 19 12.65 -5.58 2.74
N PRO A 20 13.32 -6.72 2.52
CA PRO A 20 13.68 -7.18 1.18
C PRO A 20 12.42 -7.49 0.35
N MET A 21 12.34 -6.98 -0.87
CA MET A 21 11.15 -7.16 -1.72
C MET A 21 10.92 -8.62 -2.16
N ALA A 22 11.96 -9.46 -2.15
CA ALA A 22 11.81 -10.91 -2.39
C ALA A 22 11.06 -11.56 -1.23
N ASP A 23 11.47 -11.26 0.00
CA ASP A 23 10.87 -11.80 1.22
C ASP A 23 9.44 -11.27 1.42
N LEU A 24 9.21 -9.98 1.11
CA LEU A 24 7.86 -9.39 1.12
C LEU A 24 6.92 -10.12 0.16
N ARG A 25 7.36 -10.41 -1.07
CA ARG A 25 6.55 -11.17 -2.03
C ARG A 25 6.29 -12.59 -1.57
N ALA A 26 7.31 -13.27 -1.04
CA ALA A 26 7.18 -14.63 -0.52
C ALA A 26 6.21 -14.71 0.66
N MET A 27 6.29 -13.75 1.58
CA MET A 27 5.38 -13.63 2.72
C MET A 27 3.93 -13.42 2.25
N CYS A 28 3.66 -12.45 1.37
CA CYS A 28 2.30 -12.25 0.84
C CYS A 28 1.76 -13.48 0.10
N ALA A 29 2.60 -14.19 -0.68
CA ALA A 29 2.18 -15.43 -1.33
C ALA A 29 1.87 -16.54 -0.31
N GLY A 30 2.62 -16.60 0.80
CA GLY A 30 2.39 -17.53 1.91
C GLY A 30 1.09 -17.27 2.67
N GLU A 31 0.59 -16.04 2.70
CA GLU A 31 -0.75 -15.68 3.21
C GLU A 31 -1.90 -16.07 2.26
N GLY A 32 -1.59 -16.64 1.09
CA GLY A 32 -2.58 -17.07 0.10
C GLY A 32 -2.99 -15.98 -0.91
N PHE A 33 -2.31 -14.84 -0.95
CA PHE A 33 -2.54 -13.83 -1.98
C PHE A 33 -1.97 -14.28 -3.34
N GLY A 34 -2.75 -14.08 -4.40
CA GLY A 34 -2.39 -14.50 -5.76
C GLY A 34 -1.62 -13.42 -6.53
N ALA A 35 -0.82 -13.82 -7.53
CA ALA A 35 -0.17 -12.91 -8.48
C ALA A 35 0.61 -11.74 -7.83
N VAL A 36 1.33 -12.03 -6.73
CA VAL A 36 2.02 -11.01 -5.93
C VAL A 36 3.16 -10.35 -6.72
N ALA A 37 3.12 -9.03 -6.83
CA ALA A 37 4.16 -8.20 -7.42
C ALA A 37 4.48 -7.01 -6.53
N THR A 38 5.73 -6.52 -6.60
CA THR A 38 6.18 -5.31 -5.90
C THR A 38 6.58 -4.24 -6.91
N HIS A 39 6.27 -2.98 -6.60
CA HIS A 39 6.76 -1.83 -7.35
C HIS A 39 7.93 -1.18 -6.60
N VAL A 40 9.11 -1.17 -7.22
CA VAL A 40 10.37 -0.63 -6.70
C VAL A 40 10.73 -1.16 -5.29
N GLN A 41 11.53 -0.42 -4.50
CA GLN A 41 11.93 -0.79 -3.13
C GLN A 41 11.15 -0.06 -2.02
N SER A 42 10.09 0.67 -2.38
CA SER A 42 9.35 1.55 -1.47
C SER A 42 8.27 0.83 -0.65
N GLY A 43 8.03 -0.47 -0.88
CA GLY A 43 7.00 -1.22 -0.15
C GLY A 43 5.61 -1.15 -0.77
N ASN A 44 5.52 -0.92 -2.09
CA ASN A 44 4.24 -1.00 -2.80
C ASN A 44 4.07 -2.42 -3.33
N VAL A 45 2.98 -3.08 -2.96
CA VAL A 45 2.64 -4.45 -3.39
C VAL A 45 1.31 -4.42 -4.14
N VAL A 46 1.18 -5.27 -5.16
CA VAL A 46 -0.08 -5.54 -5.84
C VAL A 46 -0.29 -7.04 -5.85
N PHE A 47 -1.49 -7.50 -5.51
CA PHE A 47 -1.87 -8.91 -5.57
C PHE A 47 -3.38 -9.06 -5.76
N ILE A 48 -3.80 -10.31 -5.94
CA ILE A 48 -5.20 -10.73 -5.99
C ILE A 48 -5.59 -11.28 -4.62
N ALA A 49 -6.67 -10.76 -4.03
CA ALA A 49 -7.21 -11.20 -2.75
C ALA A 49 -8.70 -11.52 -2.85
N GLN A 50 -9.18 -12.39 -1.96
CA GLN A 50 -10.61 -12.68 -1.80
C GLN A 50 -11.27 -11.87 -0.66
N SER A 51 -10.45 -11.40 0.28
CA SER A 51 -10.80 -10.59 1.45
C SER A 51 -11.11 -9.12 1.12
N SER A 52 -11.78 -8.42 2.05
CA SER A 52 -11.95 -6.96 1.96
C SER A 52 -10.62 -6.23 2.16
N ALA A 53 -10.56 -4.95 1.78
CA ALA A 53 -9.36 -4.13 2.01
C ALA A 53 -9.00 -4.05 3.50
N GLU A 54 -9.99 -3.92 4.40
CA GLU A 54 -9.72 -3.85 5.85
C GLU A 54 -9.21 -5.19 6.41
N GLU A 55 -9.74 -6.31 5.92
CA GLU A 55 -9.26 -7.64 6.32
C GLU A 55 -7.84 -7.90 5.80
N THR A 56 -7.59 -7.60 4.52
CA THR A 56 -6.25 -7.67 3.93
C THR A 56 -5.25 -6.82 4.70
N GLN A 57 -5.62 -5.59 5.10
CA GLN A 57 -4.76 -4.73 5.89
C GLN A 57 -4.32 -5.41 7.19
N ARG A 58 -5.27 -5.95 7.97
CA ARG A 58 -4.98 -6.64 9.23
C ARG A 58 -4.05 -7.85 9.03
N VAL A 59 -4.32 -8.65 7.99
CA VAL A 59 -3.51 -9.83 7.66
C VAL A 59 -2.07 -9.42 7.30
N VAL A 60 -1.91 -8.44 6.42
CA VAL A 60 -0.58 -8.00 5.97
C VAL A 60 0.21 -7.37 7.11
N GLU A 61 -0.39 -6.54 7.97
CA GLU A 61 0.29 -5.95 9.12
C GLU A 61 0.80 -7.02 10.09
N ALA A 62 -0.05 -8.01 10.43
CA ALA A 62 0.33 -9.12 11.30
C ALA A 62 1.42 -10.02 10.66
N ALA A 63 1.35 -10.24 9.35
CA ALA A 63 2.35 -11.01 8.63
C ALA A 63 3.71 -10.30 8.56
N ILE A 64 3.71 -8.98 8.38
CA ILE A 64 4.93 -8.15 8.42
C ILE A 64 5.58 -8.23 9.79
N GLU A 65 4.82 -8.04 10.87
CA GLU A 65 5.37 -8.07 12.22
C GLU A 65 5.96 -9.45 12.55
N ARG A 66 5.27 -10.53 12.19
CA ARG A 66 5.75 -11.90 12.39
C ARG A 66 7.01 -12.21 11.57
N THR A 67 7.13 -11.67 10.36
CA THR A 67 8.22 -11.99 9.43
C THR A 67 9.46 -11.12 9.66
N PHE A 68 9.28 -9.84 9.95
CA PHE A 68 10.36 -8.86 10.03
C PHE A 68 10.63 -8.34 11.45
N GLY A 69 9.77 -8.67 12.42
CA GLY A 69 9.98 -8.37 13.84
C GLY A 69 9.65 -6.94 14.24
N PHE A 70 8.89 -6.20 13.42
CA PHE A 70 8.42 -4.85 13.74
C PHE A 70 7.09 -4.53 13.04
N PRO A 71 6.24 -3.68 13.65
CA PRO A 71 5.00 -3.24 13.02
C PRO A 71 5.28 -2.25 11.88
N VAL A 72 4.45 -2.32 10.84
CA VAL A 72 4.44 -1.38 9.70
C VAL A 72 3.00 -1.00 9.43
N ASP A 73 2.73 0.31 9.32
CA ASP A 73 1.41 0.78 8.87
C ASP A 73 1.21 0.46 7.40
N VAL A 74 0.04 -0.10 7.10
CA VAL A 74 -0.37 -0.48 5.75
C VAL A 74 -1.67 0.22 5.40
N VAL A 75 -1.77 0.70 4.15
CA VAL A 75 -3.02 1.13 3.53
C VAL A 75 -3.32 0.19 2.37
N VAL A 76 -4.55 -0.31 2.30
CA VAL A 76 -5.02 -1.18 1.21
C VAL A 76 -6.11 -0.46 0.43
N VAL A 77 -5.99 -0.46 -0.90
CA VAL A 77 -6.96 0.15 -1.81
C VAL A 77 -7.29 -0.82 -2.93
N ASP A 78 -8.58 -1.02 -3.20
CA ASP A 78 -9.01 -1.82 -4.34
C ASP A 78 -8.70 -1.09 -5.66
N LYS A 79 -8.42 -1.85 -6.73
CA LYS A 79 -8.12 -1.28 -8.05
C LYS A 79 -9.21 -0.32 -8.56
N ALA A 80 -10.48 -0.59 -8.25
CA ALA A 80 -11.59 0.27 -8.66
C ALA A 80 -11.50 1.65 -8.00
N ASP A 81 -11.30 1.69 -6.68
CA ASP A 81 -11.14 2.93 -5.93
C ASP A 81 -9.87 3.68 -6.33
N TRP A 82 -8.78 2.94 -6.57
CA TRP A 82 -7.54 3.53 -7.10
C TRP A 82 -7.76 4.25 -8.43
N LYS A 83 -8.56 3.65 -9.33
CA LYS A 83 -8.92 4.29 -10.59
C LYS A 83 -9.76 5.55 -10.35
N THR A 84 -10.74 5.48 -9.46
CA THR A 84 -11.57 6.64 -9.09
C THR A 84 -10.72 7.79 -8.57
N LEU A 85 -9.72 7.52 -7.71
CA LEU A 85 -8.80 8.54 -7.19
C LEU A 85 -7.99 9.24 -8.30
N ILE A 86 -7.58 8.49 -9.32
CA ILE A 86 -6.88 9.06 -10.50
C ILE A 86 -7.85 9.90 -11.34
N ASP A 87 -9.03 9.37 -11.63
CA ASP A 87 -10.04 10.04 -12.47
C ASP A 87 -10.58 11.33 -11.81
N GLN A 88 -10.63 11.37 -10.48
CA GLN A 88 -11.11 12.51 -9.68
C GLN A 88 -9.98 13.44 -9.21
N ASN A 89 -8.77 13.33 -9.76
CA ASN A 89 -7.67 14.22 -9.42
C ASN A 89 -8.08 15.69 -9.63
N PRO A 90 -8.11 16.54 -8.57
CA PRO A 90 -8.52 17.93 -8.69
C PRO A 90 -7.44 18.84 -9.32
N LEU A 91 -6.24 18.31 -9.55
CA LEU A 91 -5.08 19.04 -10.08
C LEU A 91 -4.56 18.40 -11.38
N PRO A 92 -5.38 18.22 -12.44
CA PRO A 92 -4.97 17.49 -13.63
C PRO A 92 -3.89 18.22 -14.42
N GLU A 93 -3.95 19.55 -14.52
CA GLU A 93 -2.95 20.36 -15.23
C GLU A 93 -1.61 20.36 -14.52
N GLN A 94 -1.61 20.52 -13.19
CA GLN A 94 -0.40 20.50 -12.37
C GLN A 94 0.25 19.11 -12.38
N ALA A 95 -0.56 18.05 -12.34
CA ALA A 95 -0.06 16.68 -12.44
C ALA A 95 0.61 16.41 -13.79
N ALA A 96 0.08 16.98 -14.88
CA ALA A 96 0.68 16.86 -16.21
C ALA A 96 1.97 17.69 -16.35
N ALA A 97 2.00 18.91 -15.80
CA ALA A 97 3.14 19.81 -15.91
C ALA A 97 4.30 19.41 -14.98
N GLU A 98 4.00 19.04 -13.73
CA GLU A 98 4.98 18.80 -12.66
C GLU A 98 4.65 17.52 -11.88
N PRO A 99 4.69 16.33 -12.53
CA PRO A 99 4.24 15.07 -11.92
C PRO A 99 5.00 14.68 -10.64
N LYS A 100 6.23 15.16 -10.47
CA LYS A 100 7.04 14.91 -9.26
C LYS A 100 6.61 15.73 -8.04
N ARG A 101 5.77 16.75 -8.23
CA ARG A 101 5.28 17.66 -7.18
C ARG A 101 3.83 17.40 -6.82
N THR A 102 3.11 16.61 -7.60
CA THR A 102 1.76 16.16 -7.27
C THR A 102 1.82 14.89 -6.44
N MET A 103 1.18 14.90 -5.28
CA MET A 103 1.16 13.78 -4.35
C MET A 103 -0.29 13.40 -4.00
N LEU A 104 -0.56 12.10 -3.99
CA LEU A 104 -1.75 11.53 -3.36
C LEU A 104 -1.36 11.06 -1.96
N ALA A 105 -2.04 11.59 -0.94
CA ALA A 105 -1.92 11.13 0.44
C ALA A 105 -3.14 10.28 0.80
N LEU A 106 -2.88 9.09 1.35
CA LEU A 106 -3.93 8.17 1.79
C LEU A 106 -3.81 7.95 3.30
N ALA A 107 -4.93 8.06 4.00
CA ALA A 107 -5.01 7.80 5.43
C ALA A 107 -5.39 6.34 5.69
N LYS A 108 -4.82 5.75 6.74
CA LYS A 108 -5.16 4.40 7.24
C LYS A 108 -6.55 4.32 7.90
N GLY A 109 -7.14 5.47 8.21
CA GLY A 109 -8.45 5.57 8.83
C GLY A 109 -9.04 6.97 8.65
N PRO A 110 -10.22 7.23 9.23
CA PRO A 110 -10.86 8.53 9.15
C PRO A 110 -9.92 9.64 9.61
N LEU A 111 -9.88 10.74 8.85
CA LEU A 111 -9.18 11.93 9.28
C LEU A 111 -9.95 12.58 10.43
N PRO A 112 -9.26 13.06 11.47
CA PRO A 112 -9.86 13.92 12.48
C PRO A 112 -10.61 15.10 11.83
N ILE A 113 -11.85 15.34 12.27
CA ILE A 113 -12.74 16.39 11.72
C ILE A 113 -12.20 17.81 11.97
N ASP A 114 -11.26 17.97 12.90
CA ASP A 114 -10.61 19.23 13.25
C ASP A 114 -9.44 19.62 12.31
N LEU A 115 -9.19 18.86 11.25
CA LEU A 115 -8.14 19.13 10.25
C LEU A 115 -8.64 19.77 8.94
N VAL A 116 -9.91 20.21 8.87
CA VAL A 116 -10.50 20.88 7.69
C VAL A 116 -10.93 22.30 8.00
#